data_AF-A0AA43FSH6-F1
#
_entry.id   AF-A0AA43FSH6-F1
#
_cell.length_a   1.000
_cell.length_b   1.000
_cell.length_c   1.000
_cell.angle_alpha   90.00
_cell.angle_beta   90.00
_cell.angle_gamma   90.00
#
_symmetry.space_group_name_H-M   'P 1'
#
loop_
_entity.id
_entity.type
_entity.pdbx_description
1 polymer ?
#
loop_
_entity_poly.entity_id
_entity_poly.type
_entity_poly.pdbx_seq_one_letter_code
_entity_poly.pdbx_strand_id
1 'polypeptide(L)'
;MSLESDPFVSVNGGRVTFPDASERREGRAAYLETTKFETYRDIRAPIARISDDGTLGWLIAEVEIEGTTGSSRTPFRDIWAWIELYEKVDDGWRLVGNASNRR
;
A
#
# COMPACT_ATOMS: atom_id res chain seq x y z
N MET A 1 -14.35 -13.28 4.61
CA MET A 1 -14.47 -12.29 3.52
C MET A 1 -13.08 -11.72 3.22
N SER A 2 -12.74 -11.38 1.98
CA SER A 2 -11.43 -10.77 1.65
C SER A 2 -11.35 -9.36 2.24
N LEU A 3 -10.21 -9.02 2.85
CA LEU A 3 -9.91 -7.68 3.37
C LEU A 3 -9.68 -6.66 2.24
N GLU A 4 -9.34 -7.13 1.04
CA GLU A 4 -9.07 -6.31 -0.13
C GLU A 4 -10.15 -6.55 -1.20
N SER A 5 -10.49 -5.51 -1.97
CA SER A 5 -11.36 -5.63 -3.14
C SER A 5 -10.70 -6.41 -4.27
N ASP A 6 -11.54 -6.93 -5.14
CA ASP A 6 -11.15 -7.61 -6.37
C ASP A 6 -12.12 -7.19 -7.48
N PRO A 7 -11.69 -6.34 -8.45
CA PRO A 7 -10.35 -5.80 -8.63
C PRO A 7 -9.96 -4.70 -7.62
N PHE A 8 -8.66 -4.45 -7.49
CA PHE A 8 -8.09 -3.44 -6.60
C PHE A 8 -7.57 -2.24 -7.39
N VAL A 9 -7.85 -1.00 -6.95
CA VAL A 9 -7.32 0.20 -7.64
C VAL A 9 -5.88 0.48 -7.19
N SER A 10 -4.92 0.49 -8.12
CA SER A 10 -3.53 0.84 -7.84
C SER A 10 -3.09 2.03 -8.67
N VAL A 11 -2.59 3.09 -8.01
CA VAL A 11 -2.04 4.28 -8.66
C VAL A 11 -0.60 4.47 -8.21
N ASN A 12 0.34 4.21 -9.12
CA ASN A 12 1.78 4.34 -8.84
C ASN A 12 2.55 4.63 -10.14
N GLY A 13 3.63 5.39 -10.05
CA GLY A 13 4.54 5.62 -11.19
C GLY A 13 3.88 6.30 -12.39
N GLY A 14 2.85 7.12 -12.16
CA GLY A 14 2.07 7.78 -13.22
C GLY A 14 1.11 6.85 -13.97
N ARG A 15 0.80 5.66 -13.43
CA ARG A 15 -0.13 4.70 -14.01
C ARG A 15 -1.25 4.35 -13.04
N VAL A 16 -2.42 4.05 -13.61
CA VAL A 16 -3.56 3.46 -12.90
C VAL A 16 -3.74 2.03 -13.42
N THR A 17 -3.76 1.07 -12.52
CA THR A 17 -3.99 -0.35 -12.82
C THR A 17 -5.05 -0.94 -11.90
N PHE A 18 -5.60 -2.09 -12.29
CA PHE A 18 -6.70 -2.77 -11.59
C PHE A 18 -6.37 -4.24 -11.31
N PRO A 19 -5.26 -4.55 -10.61
CA PRO A 19 -4.82 -5.92 -10.48
C PRO A 19 -5.80 -6.76 -9.65
N ASP A 20 -5.99 -8.00 -10.08
CA ASP A 20 -6.80 -8.97 -9.35
C ASP A 20 -6.07 -9.52 -8.11
N ALA A 21 -6.76 -10.32 -7.30
CA ALA A 21 -6.19 -10.89 -6.09
C ALA A 21 -4.98 -11.81 -6.34
N SER A 22 -4.89 -12.46 -7.51
CA SER A 22 -3.77 -13.32 -7.89
C SER A 22 -2.55 -12.49 -8.30
N GLU A 23 -2.74 -11.51 -9.17
CA GLU A 23 -1.68 -10.60 -9.65
C GLU A 23 -1.03 -9.84 -8.49
N ARG A 24 -1.84 -9.36 -7.52
CA ARG A 24 -1.32 -8.70 -6.32
C ARG A 24 -0.55 -9.64 -5.41
N ARG A 25 -1.00 -10.89 -5.26
CA ARG A 25 -0.31 -11.89 -4.44
C ARG A 25 1.05 -12.22 -5.05
N GLU A 26 1.09 -12.45 -6.35
CA GLU A 26 2.33 -12.73 -7.08
C GLU A 26 3.29 -11.54 -7.05
N GLY A 27 2.81 -10.33 -7.32
CA GLY A 27 3.64 -9.12 -7.27
C GLY A 27 4.24 -8.87 -5.88
N ARG A 28 3.46 -9.06 -4.81
CA ARG A 28 3.97 -8.95 -3.43
C ARG A 28 4.97 -10.05 -3.10
N ALA A 29 4.70 -11.29 -3.50
CA ALA A 29 5.61 -12.41 -3.25
C ALA A 29 6.97 -12.16 -3.92
N ALA A 30 6.99 -11.78 -5.20
CA ALA A 30 8.21 -11.48 -5.95
C ALA A 30 8.99 -10.30 -5.33
N TYR A 31 8.27 -9.25 -4.89
CA TYR A 31 8.89 -8.11 -4.23
C TYR A 31 9.54 -8.47 -2.89
N LEU A 32 8.83 -9.23 -2.05
CA LEU A 32 9.30 -9.64 -0.72
C LEU A 32 10.39 -10.71 -0.77
N GLU A 33 10.43 -11.54 -1.81
CA GLU A 33 11.52 -12.51 -2.02
C GLU A 33 12.85 -11.79 -2.26
N THR A 34 12.81 -10.69 -3.00
CA THR A 34 14.01 -9.95 -3.43
C THR A 34 14.41 -8.82 -2.47
N THR A 35 13.52 -8.41 -1.56
CA THR A 35 13.70 -7.23 -0.72
C THR A 35 13.70 -7.58 0.76
N LYS A 36 14.72 -7.13 1.49
CA LYS A 36 14.80 -7.23 2.95
C LYS A 36 14.77 -5.84 3.55
N PHE A 37 13.79 -5.58 4.41
CA PHE A 37 13.67 -4.33 5.15
C PHE A 37 14.45 -4.40 6.46
N GLU A 38 15.05 -3.28 6.82
CA GLU A 38 15.76 -3.06 8.08
C GLU A 38 15.07 -1.96 8.89
N THR A 39 14.59 -0.93 8.20
CA THR A 39 13.83 0.18 8.78
C THR A 39 12.46 0.26 8.11
N TYR A 40 11.43 0.39 8.95
CA TYR A 40 10.11 0.87 8.55
C TYR A 40 9.65 1.80 9.67
N ARG A 41 9.56 3.09 9.39
CA ARG A 41 9.23 4.09 10.41
C ARG A 41 8.31 5.16 9.86
N ASP A 42 7.21 5.39 10.54
CA ASP A 42 6.35 6.54 10.34
C ASP A 42 7.14 7.85 10.53
N ILE A 43 7.20 8.69 9.50
CA ILE A 43 7.82 10.03 9.57
C ILE A 43 6.91 10.96 10.38
N ARG A 44 5.60 10.70 10.33
CA ARG A 44 4.56 11.37 11.12
C ARG A 44 3.45 10.40 11.41
N ALA A 45 2.64 10.70 12.43
CA ALA A 45 1.47 9.90 12.74
C ALA A 45 0.55 9.77 11.50
N PRO A 46 0.10 8.55 11.15
CA PRO A 46 -0.80 8.35 10.03
C PRO A 46 -2.14 9.05 10.26
N ILE A 47 -2.75 9.52 9.18
CA ILE A 47 -4.01 10.26 9.20
C ILE A 47 -5.12 9.32 8.73
N ALA A 48 -5.98 8.90 9.66
CA ALA A 48 -7.19 8.17 9.34
C ALA A 48 -8.40 9.11 9.28
N ARG A 49 -9.27 8.93 8.29
CA ARG A 49 -10.53 9.66 8.13
C ARG A 49 -11.63 8.75 7.61
N ILE A 50 -12.86 9.13 7.92
CA ILE A 50 -14.09 8.51 7.45
C ILE A 50 -14.90 9.63 6.80
N SER A 51 -15.58 9.35 5.68
CA SER A 51 -16.49 10.29 5.03
C SER A 51 -17.69 10.62 5.93
N ASP A 52 -18.35 11.76 5.69
CA ASP A 52 -19.47 12.20 6.51
C ASP A 52 -20.66 11.23 6.51
N ASP A 53 -20.87 10.52 5.39
CA ASP A 53 -21.90 9.48 5.24
C ASP A 53 -21.47 8.12 5.83
N GLY A 54 -20.23 8.01 6.31
CA GLY A 54 -19.68 6.79 6.90
C GLY A 54 -19.47 5.64 5.92
N THR A 55 -19.56 5.87 4.61
CA THR A 55 -19.46 4.80 3.60
C THR A 55 -18.03 4.59 3.10
N LEU A 56 -17.18 5.61 3.21
CA LEU A 56 -15.79 5.59 2.75
C LEU A 56 -14.83 5.95 3.89
N GLY A 57 -13.61 5.46 3.78
CA GLY A 57 -12.52 5.80 4.68
C GLY A 57 -11.20 5.89 3.93
N TRP A 58 -10.23 6.58 4.51
CA TRP A 58 -8.88 6.60 3.99
C TRP A 58 -7.84 6.72 5.08
N LEU A 59 -6.68 6.11 4.82
CA LEU A 59 -5.48 6.19 5.65
C LEU A 59 -4.38 6.83 4.81
N ILE A 60 -3.81 7.91 5.32
CA ILE A 60 -2.65 8.59 4.70
C ILE A 60 -1.44 8.33 5.58
N ALA A 61 -0.38 7.81 4.98
CA ALA A 61 0.87 7.57 5.68
C ALA A 61 2.06 8.13 4.90
N GLU A 62 3.09 8.50 5.65
CA GLU A 62 4.40 8.87 5.14
C GLU A 62 5.44 8.15 5.99
N VAL A 63 6.24 7.30 5.36
CA VAL A 63 7.20 6.44 6.06
C VAL A 63 8.57 6.50 5.40
N GLU A 64 9.58 6.31 6.21
CA GLU A 64 10.93 5.99 5.77
C GLU A 64 11.12 4.48 5.77
N ILE A 65 11.63 3.96 4.66
CA ILE A 65 12.07 2.57 4.55
C ILE A 65 13.55 2.51 4.19
N GLU A 66 14.24 1.55 4.79
CA GLU A 66 15.62 1.22 4.47
C GLU A 66 15.76 -0.29 4.40
N GLY A 67 16.70 -0.76 3.59
CA GLY A 67 17.00 -2.18 3.50
C GLY A 67 17.89 -2.52 2.32
N THR A 68 17.78 -3.76 1.85
CA THR A 68 18.54 -4.27 0.72
C THR A 68 17.62 -4.95 -0.29
N THR A 69 17.95 -4.87 -1.58
CA THR A 69 17.18 -5.48 -2.66
C THR A 69 18.06 -6.20 -3.70
N GLY A 70 17.47 -7.15 -4.42
CA GLY A 70 18.14 -7.95 -5.46
C GLY A 70 19.11 -9.00 -4.90
N SER A 71 19.68 -9.78 -5.82
CA SER A 71 20.64 -10.84 -5.48
C SER A 71 21.95 -10.31 -4.89
N SER A 72 22.38 -9.12 -5.32
CA SER A 72 23.56 -8.42 -4.79
C SER A 72 23.32 -7.74 -3.44
N ARG A 73 22.09 -7.78 -2.91
CA ARG A 73 21.69 -7.08 -1.67
C ARG A 73 22.08 -5.59 -1.69
N THR A 74 21.77 -4.93 -2.80
CA THR A 74 22.02 -3.51 -2.99
C THR A 74 21.22 -2.71 -1.95
N PRO A 75 21.87 -1.83 -1.16
CA PRO A 75 21.16 -1.04 -0.15
C PRO A 75 20.26 0.01 -0.80
N PHE A 76 19.14 0.31 -0.15
CA PHE A 76 18.25 1.41 -0.52
C PHE A 76 17.75 2.14 0.73
N ARG A 77 17.37 3.40 0.54
CA ARG A 77 16.63 4.23 1.49
C ARG A 77 15.68 5.10 0.69
N ASP A 78 14.39 4.97 0.96
CA ASP A 78 13.34 5.72 0.28
C ASP A 78 12.36 6.29 1.30
N ILE A 79 11.72 7.40 0.94
CA ILE A 79 10.53 7.89 1.64
C ILE A 79 9.32 7.60 0.77
N TRP A 80 8.36 6.86 1.32
CA TRP A 80 7.07 6.60 0.67
C TRP A 80 5.98 7.46 1.29
N ALA A 81 5.09 7.95 0.45
CA ALA A 81 3.82 8.52 0.88
C ALA A 81 2.69 7.85 0.11
N TRP A 82 1.61 7.52 0.81
CA TRP A 82 0.45 6.91 0.17
C TRP A 82 -0.85 7.28 0.85
N ILE A 83 -1.93 7.07 0.09
CA ILE A 83 -3.29 6.99 0.58
C ILE A 83 -3.86 5.60 0.27
N GLU A 84 -4.32 4.92 1.30
CA GLU A 84 -5.16 3.73 1.21
C GLU A 84 -6.62 4.15 1.24
N LEU A 85 -7.44 3.54 0.38
CA LEU A 85 -8.85 3.84 0.21
C LEU A 85 -9.68 2.66 0.69
N TYR A 86 -10.74 2.92 1.45
CA TYR A 86 -11.60 1.90 2.03
C TYR A 86 -13.07 2.17 1.73
N GLU A 87 -13.82 1.10 1.52
CA GLU A 87 -15.28 1.11 1.52
C GLU A 87 -15.79 0.37 2.77
N LYS A 88 -16.90 0.85 3.32
CA LYS A 88 -17.61 0.16 4.40
C LYS A 88 -18.43 -0.98 3.82
N VAL A 89 -18.34 -2.15 4.45
CA VAL A 89 -19.11 -3.35 4.15
C VAL A 89 -19.78 -3.85 5.43
N ASP A 90 -20.72 -4.78 5.32
CA ASP A 90 -21.50 -5.27 6.47
C ASP A 90 -20.62 -5.72 7.65
N ASP A 91 -19.50 -6.39 7.35
CA ASP A 91 -18.56 -6.93 8.35
C ASP A 91 -17.34 -6.03 8.62
N GLY A 92 -17.36 -4.76 8.24
CA GLY A 92 -16.30 -3.79 8.55
C GLY A 92 -15.84 -2.96 7.37
N TRP A 93 -14.54 -2.94 7.13
CA TRP A 93 -13.91 -2.12 6.08
C TRP A 93 -13.16 -3.00 5.10
N ARG A 94 -13.34 -2.73 3.81
CA ARG A 94 -12.61 -3.38 2.73
C ARG A 94 -11.67 -2.37 2.09
N LEU A 95 -10.40 -2.74 1.95
CA LEU A 95 -9.37 -1.96 1.27
C LEU A 95 -9.61 -2.03 -0.25
N VAL A 96 -9.98 -0.91 -0.87
CA VAL A 96 -10.38 -0.86 -2.29
C VAL A 96 -9.31 -0.30 -3.22
N GLY A 97 -8.35 0.44 -2.67
CA GLY A 97 -7.30 1.00 -3.49
C GLY A 97 -6.15 1.63 -2.74
N ASN A 98 -5.11 1.96 -3.50
CA ASN A 98 -3.91 2.65 -3.07
C ASN A 98 -3.50 3.67 -4.13
N ALA A 99 -3.11 4.86 -3.70
CA ALA A 99 -2.31 5.77 -4.51
C ALA A 99 -1.02 6.10 -3.76
N SER A 100 0.12 5.93 -4.41
CA SER A 100 1.43 6.03 -3.76
C SER A 100 2.48 6.67 -4.65
N ASN A 101 3.43 7.34 -4.01
CA ASN A 101 4.67 7.80 -4.61
C ASN A 101 5.85 7.61 -3.64
N ARG A 102 7.06 7.70 -4.19
CA ARG A 102 8.31 7.67 -3.41
C ARG A 102 9.27 8.76 -3.86
N ARG A 103 10.17 9.16 -2.95
CA ARG A 103 11.29 10.06 -3.23
C ARG A 103 12.56 9.56 -2.56
#